data_AF-A0A1V5Q483-F1
#
_entry.id   AF-A0A1V5Q483-F1
#
_cell.length_a   1.000
_cell.length_b   1.000
_cell.length_c   1.000
_cell.angle_alpha   90.00
_cell.angle_beta   90.00
_cell.angle_gamma   90.00
#
_symmetry.space_group_name_H-M   'P 1'
#
loop_
_entity.id
_entity.type
_entity.pdbx_description
1 polymer ?
#
loop_
_entity_poly.entity_id
_entity_poly.type
_entity_poly.pdbx_seq_one_letter_code
_entity_poly.pdbx_strand_id
1 'polypeptide(L)' 'MFEKIVNILVELTENSVSPEDISRDTKLVSDLDLTSLDVVNAVVMFEDEFDVQIPDDKIADLETVGDIEEYLKELIG' A
#
# COMPACT_ATOMS: atom_id res chain seq x y z
N MET A 1 -7.03 -9.71 0.53
CA MET A 1 -6.19 -8.66 1.14
C MET A 1 -5.29 -8.04 0.10
N PHE A 2 -4.36 -8.81 -0.48
CA PHE A 2 -3.52 -8.37 -1.59
C PHE A 2 -4.30 -7.67 -2.72
N GLU A 3 -5.39 -8.27 -3.22
CA GLU A 3 -6.23 -7.65 -4.27
C GLU A 3 -6.79 -6.27 -3.89
N LYS A 4 -7.16 -6.06 -2.62
CA LYS A 4 -7.64 -4.74 -2.15
C LYS A 4 -6.49 -3.72 -2.12
N ILE A 5 -5.32 -4.14 -1.64
CA ILE A 5 -4.12 -3.30 -1.61
C ILE A 5 -3.75 -2.87 -3.03
N VAL A 6 -3.71 -3.83 -3.95
CA VAL A 6 -3.44 -3.58 -5.37
C VAL A 6 -4.45 -2.61 -5.98
N ASN A 7 -5.75 -2.78 -5.73
CA ASN A 7 -6.77 -1.86 -6.26
C ASN A 7 -6.56 -0.41 -5.80
N ILE A 8 -6.29 -0.19 -4.52
CA ILE A 8 -6.02 1.15 -3.97
C ILE A 8 -4.78 1.77 -4.62
N LEU A 9 -3.72 0.97 -4.81
CA LEU A 9 -2.50 1.45 -5.48
C LEU A 9 -2.72 1.79 -6.96
N VAL A 10 -3.53 1.00 -7.66
CA VAL A 10 -3.93 1.29 -9.05
C VAL A 10 -4.76 2.57 -9.13
N GLU A 11 -5.66 2.82 -8.17
CA GLU A 11 -6.41 4.06 -8.10
C GLU A 11 -5.52 5.28 -7.83
N LEU A 12 -4.54 5.16 -6.92
CA LEU A 12 -3.58 6.24 -6.60
C LEU A 12 -2.68 6.59 -7.78
N THR A 13 -2.32 5.60 -8.60
CA THR A 13 -1.54 5.81 -9.84
C THR A 13 -2.40 6.28 -11.02
N GLU A 14 -3.65 6.68 -10.78
CA GLU A 14 -4.63 7.06 -11.81
C GLU A 14 -4.81 5.99 -12.92
N ASN A 15 -4.74 4.70 -12.56
CA ASN A 15 -4.75 3.56 -13.49
C ASN A 15 -3.59 3.56 -14.49
N SER A 16 -2.48 4.21 -14.17
CA SER A 16 -1.26 4.16 -15.00
C SER A 16 -0.57 2.80 -14.93
N VAL A 17 -0.83 2.02 -13.88
CA VAL A 17 -0.24 0.71 -13.63
C VAL A 17 -1.34 -0.35 -13.56
N SER A 18 -1.10 -1.51 -14.16
CA SER A 18 -2.08 -2.61 -14.11
C SER A 18 -1.95 -3.38 -12.80
N PRO A 19 -3.05 -3.89 -12.24
CA PRO A 19 -3.01 -4.73 -11.04
C PRO A 19 -2.19 -6.02 -11.22
N GLU A 20 -2.06 -6.51 -12.45
CA GLU A 20 -1.24 -7.67 -12.80
C GLU A 20 0.28 -7.40 -12.81
N ASP A 21 0.67 -6.13 -12.96
CA ASP A 21 2.06 -5.69 -12.92
C ASP A 21 2.54 -5.44 -11.48
N ILE A 22 1.61 -5.40 -10.52
CA ILE A 22 1.91 -5.20 -9.10
C ILE A 22 2.14 -6.56 -8.44
N SER A 23 3.35 -6.72 -7.88
CA SER A 23 3.78 -7.88 -7.11
C SER A 23 4.06 -7.49 -5.67
N ARG A 24 4.30 -8.47 -4.79
CA ARG A 24 4.70 -8.20 -3.40
C ARG A 24 6.03 -7.48 -3.29
N ASP A 25 6.94 -7.74 -4.23
CA ASP A 25 8.26 -7.11 -4.28
C ASP A 25 8.23 -5.69 -4.89
N THR A 26 7.08 -5.27 -5.44
CA THR A 26 6.91 -3.95 -6.05
C THR A 26 7.04 -2.85 -5.00
N LYS A 27 7.90 -1.87 -5.26
CA LYS A 27 8.13 -0.71 -4.40
C LYS A 27 7.17 0.42 -4.73
N LEU A 28 6.53 0.97 -3.70
CA LEU A 28 5.55 2.05 -3.85
C LEU A 28 6.17 3.29 -4.49
N VAL A 29 7.29 3.76 -3.94
CA VAL A 29 7.94 5.00 -4.38
C VAL A 29 8.79 4.76 -5.64
N SER A 30 9.49 3.62 -5.72
CA SER A 30 10.46 3.38 -6.80
C SER A 30 9.86 2.72 -8.04
N ASP A 31 8.88 1.82 -7.92
CA ASP A 31 8.28 1.12 -9.07
C ASP A 31 6.96 1.76 -9.51
N LEU A 32 6.14 2.23 -8.56
CA LEU A 32 4.86 2.89 -8.86
C LEU A 32 4.98 4.41 -8.98
N ASP A 33 6.20 4.97 -8.84
CA ASP A 33 6.51 6.40 -8.88
C ASP A 33 5.64 7.23 -7.92
N LEU A 34 5.20 6.63 -6.80
CA LEU A 34 4.36 7.29 -5.82
C LEU A 34 5.16 8.28 -5.00
N THR A 35 4.57 9.44 -4.70
CA THR A 35 5.18 10.40 -3.79
C THR A 35 4.94 9.98 -2.34
N SER A 36 5.73 10.53 -1.42
CA SER A 36 5.52 10.30 0.03
C SER A 36 4.10 10.67 0.49
N LEU A 37 3.45 11.63 -0.19
CA LEU A 37 2.06 12.01 0.10
C LEU A 37 1.07 10.96 -0.39
N ASP A 38 1.33 10.35 -1.54
CA ASP A 38 0.50 9.26 -2.07
C ASP A 38 0.61 8.01 -1.20
N VAL A 39 1.80 7.70 -0.66
CA VAL A 39 2.01 6.62 0.30
C VAL A 39 1.19 6.86 1.58
N VAL A 40 1.20 8.08 2.12
CA VAL A 40 0.37 8.43 3.29
C VAL A 40 -1.12 8.27 2.98
N ASN A 41 -1.57 8.72 1.81
CA ASN A 41 -2.96 8.52 1.38
C ASN A 41 -3.32 7.04 1.25
N ALA A 42 -2.42 6.22 0.68
CA ALA A 42 -2.60 4.77 0.57
C ALA A 42 -2.82 4.14 1.94
N VAL A 43 -1.96 4.49 2.90
CA VAL A 43 -2.06 4.02 4.28
C VAL A 43 -3.39 4.40 4.91
N VAL A 44 -3.81 5.66 4.78
CA VAL A 44 -5.12 6.10 5.32
C VAL A 44 -6.29 5.33 4.69
N MET A 45 -6.22 5.02 3.39
CA MET A 45 -7.23 4.17 2.74
C MET A 45 -7.18 2.72 3.26
N PHE A 46 -6.00 2.17 3.53
CA PHE A 46 -5.86 0.85 4.14
C PHE A 46 -6.40 0.84 5.57
N GLU A 47 -6.12 1.86 6.37
CA GLU A 47 -6.65 2.02 7.71
C GLU A 47 -8.18 1.99 7.73
N ASP A 48 -8.83 2.74 6.86
CA ASP A 48 -10.30 2.79 6.74
C ASP A 48 -10.88 1.46 6.21
N GLU A 49 -10.26 0.88 5.17
CA GLU A 49 -10.76 -0.34 4.51
C GLU A 49 -10.59 -1.61 5.37
N PHE A 50 -9.59 -1.62 6.25
CA PHE A 50 -9.30 -2.75 7.13
C PHE A 50 -9.64 -2.48 8.61
N ASP A 51 -10.13 -1.28 8.94
CA ASP A 51 -10.42 -0.81 10.32
C ASP A 51 -9.20 -0.95 11.26
N VAL A 52 -8.03 -0.50 10.80
CA VAL A 52 -6.75 -0.58 11.52
C VAL A 52 -6.09 0.79 11.68
N GLN A 53 -5.04 0.86 12.51
CA GLN A 53 -4.19 2.05 12.62
C GLN A 53 -2.72 1.69 12.38
N ILE A 54 -2.09 2.39 11.45
CA ILE A 54 -0.68 2.30 11.08
C ILE A 54 0.02 3.58 11.58
N PRO A 55 0.96 3.46 12.54
CA PRO A 55 1.73 4.62 13.01
C PRO A 55 2.55 5.26 11.87
N ASP A 56 2.65 6.59 11.85
CA ASP A 56 3.47 7.31 10.86
C ASP A 56 4.92 6.82 10.79
N ASP A 57 5.50 6.45 11.94
CA ASP A 57 6.87 5.91 12.05
C ASP A 57 7.01 4.58 11.29
N LYS A 58 5.91 3.80 11.20
CA LYS A 58 5.85 2.56 10.44
C LYS A 58 5.60 2.77 8.96
N ILE A 59 4.93 3.86 8.56
CA ILE A 59 4.74 4.19 7.14
C ILE A 59 6.09 4.29 6.42
N ALA A 60 7.10 4.84 7.09
CA ALA A 60 8.45 4.94 6.53
C ALA A 60 9.15 3.57 6.37
N ASP A 61 8.77 2.56 7.15
CA ASP A 61 9.25 1.18 7.02
C ASP A 61 8.52 0.41 5.90
N LEU A 62 7.36 0.88 5.44
CA LEU A 62 6.54 0.24 4.41
C LEU A 62 6.99 0.67 3.00
N GLU A 63 8.04 0.01 2.48
CA GLU A 63 8.57 0.31 1.15
C GLU A 63 7.89 -0.49 0.03
N THR A 64 7.49 -1.74 0.31
CA THR A 64 6.91 -2.65 -0.68
C THR A 64 5.45 -2.99 -0.40
N VAL A 65 4.74 -3.45 -1.44
CA VAL A 65 3.36 -3.96 -1.30
C VAL A 65 3.30 -5.15 -0.36
N GLY A 66 4.33 -6.00 -0.37
CA GLY A 66 4.47 -7.14 0.53
C GLY A 66 4.54 -6.72 2.00
N ASP A 67 5.35 -5.70 2.31
CA ASP A 67 5.48 -5.17 3.68
C ASP A 67 4.14 -4.67 4.21
N ILE A 68 3.37 -3.95 3.39
CA ILE A 68 2.01 -3.51 3.75
C ILE A 68 1.10 -4.72 3.99
N GLU A 69 1.08 -5.69 3.07
CA GLU A 69 0.22 -6.87 3.20
C GLU A 69 0.51 -7.64 4.49
N GLU A 70 1.80 -7.83 4.80
CA GLU A 70 2.25 -8.55 5.99
C GLU A 70 1.91 -7.78 7.26
N TYR A 71 2.20 -6.47 7.29
CA TYR A 71 1.91 -5.61 8.44
C TYR A 71 0.42 -5.56 8.76
N LEU A 72 -0.43 -5.37 7.75
CA LEU A 72 -1.88 -5.39 7.94
C LEU A 72 -2.37 -6.77 8.40
N LYS A 73 -1.76 -7.85 7.92
CA LYS A 73 -2.06 -9.21 8.39
C LYS A 73 -1.74 -9.40 9.87
N GLU A 74 -0.63 -8.87 10.35
CA GLU A 74 -0.25 -8.93 11.76
C GLU A 74 -1.20 -8.13 12.66
N LEU A 75 -1.78 -7.03 12.15
CA LEU A 75 -2.75 -6.22 12.91
C LEU A 75 -4.12 -6.88 13.03
N ILE A 76 -4.57 -7.59 12.00
CA ILE A 76 -5.93 -8.17 11.92
C ILE A 76 -5.94 -9.64 12.41
N GLY A 77 -4.78 -10.30 12.47
CA GLY A 77 -4.61 -11.69 12.88
C GLY A 77 -4.71 -11.94 14.38
#